data_AF-A0A5B9P5X0-F1
#
_entry.id   AF-A0A5B9P5X0-F1
#
_cell.length_a   1.000
_cell.length_b   1.000
_cell.length_c   1.000
_cell.angle_alpha   90.00
_cell.angle_beta   90.00
_cell.angle_gamma   90.00
#
_symmetry.space_group_name_H-M   'P 1'
#
loop_
_entity.id
_entity.type
_entity.pdbx_description
1 polymer ?
#
loop_
_entity_poly.entity_id
_entity_poly.type
_entity_poly.pdbx_seq_one_letter_code
_entity_poly.pdbx_strand_id
1 'polypeptide(L)'
;MKYALLVACLLLTVLLQESETEDPKLPIPLDEISERGVMGKLGVPLGTSIAIEAQIIDGNTLRKKSTVSTYLLRVTHVDGQKLERTRDMRFGVFPLSFDFQKMPLASTHSGFNKLLDEINTQPLTKRERIEKKKDYVGTVVKLWCYETGGYVGTPDNLPEGIGGWPDTGFHFSPRLLVLKLVE
;
A
#
# COMPACT_ATOMS: atom_id res chain seq x y z
N MET A 1 46.42 -34.17 -7.58
CA MET A 1 45.51 -34.86 -6.64
C MET A 1 44.88 -33.95 -5.58
N LYS A 2 45.52 -32.89 -5.07
CA LYS A 2 44.91 -32.02 -4.02
C LYS A 2 43.68 -31.20 -4.46
N TYR A 3 43.58 -30.82 -5.74
CA TYR A 3 42.44 -30.05 -6.27
C TYR A 3 41.16 -30.86 -6.51
N ALA A 4 41.27 -32.19 -6.65
CA ALA A 4 40.11 -33.05 -6.87
C ALA A 4 39.21 -33.16 -5.62
N LEU A 5 39.80 -33.11 -4.42
CA LEU A 5 39.07 -33.19 -3.16
C LEU A 5 38.26 -31.92 -2.86
N LEU A 6 38.79 -30.74 -3.23
CA LEU A 6 38.14 -29.44 -3.05
C LEU A 6 36.93 -29.25 -3.97
N VAL A 7 37.03 -29.70 -5.22
CA VAL A 7 35.91 -29.67 -6.17
C VAL A 7 34.81 -30.65 -5.77
N ALA A 8 35.16 -31.82 -5.23
CA ALA A 8 34.19 -32.80 -4.73
C ALA A 8 33.38 -32.27 -3.53
N CYS A 9 34.00 -31.53 -2.59
CA CYS A 9 33.29 -30.93 -1.46
C CYS A 9 32.32 -29.82 -1.89
N LEU A 10 32.70 -29.01 -2.89
CA LEU A 10 31.86 -27.91 -3.37
C LEU A 10 30.63 -28.41 -4.16
N LEU A 11 30.79 -29.51 -4.91
CA LEU A 11 29.67 -30.18 -5.58
C LEU A 11 28.71 -30.86 -4.58
N LEU A 12 29.22 -31.36 -3.44
CA LEU A 12 28.38 -31.95 -2.41
C LEU A 12 27.53 -30.89 -1.69
N THR A 13 28.06 -29.69 -1.44
CA THR A 13 27.28 -28.59 -0.81
C THR A 13 26.14 -28.07 -1.69
N VAL A 14 26.29 -28.11 -3.02
CA VAL A 14 25.23 -27.69 -3.95
C VAL A 14 24.12 -28.75 -4.05
N LEU A 15 24.45 -30.04 -3.86
CA LEU A 15 23.48 -31.14 -3.85
C LEU A 15 22.73 -31.28 -2.52
N LEU A 16 23.30 -30.80 -1.41
CA LEU A 16 22.69 -30.76 -0.08
C LEU A 16 21.84 -29.52 0.19
N GLN A 17 21.66 -28.65 -0.81
CA GLN A 17 20.64 -27.62 -0.76
C GLN A 17 19.28 -28.29 -1.01
N GLU A 18 18.83 -29.07 -0.03
CA GLU A 18 17.45 -29.51 0.08
C GLU A 18 16.60 -28.26 -0.12
N SER A 19 15.84 -28.23 -1.21
CA SER A 19 14.76 -27.29 -1.33
C SER A 19 13.81 -27.64 -0.20
N GLU A 20 13.86 -26.87 0.89
CA GLU A 20 12.80 -26.84 1.88
C GLU A 20 11.54 -26.51 1.09
N THR A 21 10.80 -27.55 0.69
CA THR A 21 9.44 -27.41 0.23
C THR A 21 8.69 -26.93 1.45
N GLU A 22 8.51 -25.61 1.56
CA GLU A 22 7.69 -25.01 2.62
C GLU A 22 6.39 -25.82 2.65
N ASP A 23 6.15 -26.50 3.78
CA ASP A 23 4.88 -27.18 4.00
C ASP A 23 3.75 -26.20 3.68
N PRO A 24 2.70 -26.65 2.96
CA PRO A 24 1.61 -25.78 2.59
C PRO A 24 1.04 -25.13 3.85
N LYS A 25 1.20 -23.81 3.96
CA LYS A 25 0.74 -23.05 5.13
C LYS A 25 -0.77 -23.19 5.20
N LEU A 26 -1.24 -23.95 6.20
CA LEU A 26 -2.66 -24.11 6.45
C LEU A 26 -3.31 -22.74 6.68
N PRO A 27 -4.55 -22.52 6.21
CA PRO A 27 -5.28 -21.29 6.51
C PRO A 27 -5.37 -21.08 8.03
N ILE A 28 -5.14 -19.85 8.46
CA ILE A 28 -5.27 -19.47 9.88
C ILE A 28 -6.76 -19.26 10.18
N PRO A 29 -7.33 -19.92 11.22
CA PRO A 29 -8.69 -19.70 11.67
C PRO A 29 -8.96 -18.23 12.06
N LEU A 30 -10.21 -17.78 11.87
CA LEU A 30 -10.58 -16.37 12.09
C LEU A 30 -10.50 -15.94 13.56
N ASP A 31 -10.83 -16.85 14.48
CA ASP A 31 -10.66 -16.69 15.91
C ASP A 31 -9.20 -16.48 16.29
N GLU A 32 -8.28 -17.31 15.76
CA GLU A 32 -6.84 -17.12 15.99
C GLU A 32 -6.34 -15.77 15.43
N ILE A 33 -6.81 -15.38 14.24
CA ILE A 33 -6.51 -14.05 13.67
C ILE A 33 -6.97 -12.93 14.60
N SER A 34 -8.16 -13.07 15.19
CA SER A 34 -8.76 -12.07 16.07
C SER A 34 -8.01 -11.95 17.40
N GLU A 35 -7.51 -13.07 17.93
CA GLU A 35 -6.73 -13.11 19.18
C GLU A 35 -5.32 -12.54 19.01
N ARG A 36 -4.62 -12.91 17.94
CA ARG A 36 -3.22 -12.50 17.69
C ARG A 36 -3.11 -11.11 17.08
N GLY A 37 -4.17 -10.66 16.40
CA GLY A 37 -4.16 -9.50 15.54
C GLY A 37 -3.46 -9.77 14.20
N VAL A 38 -3.78 -8.96 13.19
CA VAL A 38 -3.14 -9.01 11.88
C VAL A 38 -2.05 -7.95 11.83
N MET A 39 -0.82 -8.34 11.53
CA MET A 39 0.25 -7.38 11.26
C MET A 39 0.06 -6.71 9.89
N GLY A 40 0.05 -5.38 9.87
CA GLY A 40 -0.02 -4.58 8.65
C GLY A 40 1.31 -4.53 7.89
N LYS A 41 1.26 -3.98 6.67
CA LYS A 41 2.46 -3.75 5.83
C LYS A 41 3.44 -2.76 6.45
N LEU A 42 2.98 -1.93 7.37
CA LEU A 42 3.82 -0.99 8.11
C LEU A 42 4.52 -1.60 9.33
N GLY A 43 4.32 -2.90 9.60
CA GLY A 43 4.98 -3.58 10.72
C GLY A 43 4.32 -3.29 12.08
N VAL A 44 3.10 -2.75 12.07
CA VAL A 44 2.25 -2.57 13.26
C VAL A 44 0.93 -3.33 13.10
N PRO A 45 0.24 -3.72 14.18
CA PRO A 45 -1.07 -4.36 14.06
C PRO A 45 -2.08 -3.46 13.31
N LEU A 46 -2.92 -4.06 12.45
CA LEU A 46 -4.02 -3.36 11.79
C LEU A 46 -4.92 -2.68 12.82
N GLY A 47 -5.46 -1.50 12.47
CA GLY A 47 -6.28 -0.69 13.38
C GLY A 47 -5.48 0.14 14.39
N THR A 48 -4.16 -0.05 14.50
CA THR A 48 -3.32 0.78 15.38
C THR A 48 -3.16 2.19 14.80
N SER A 49 -3.53 3.22 15.57
CA SER A 49 -3.29 4.61 15.22
C SER A 49 -1.80 4.93 15.39
N ILE A 50 -1.18 5.39 14.31
CA ILE A 50 0.25 5.68 14.22
C ILE A 50 0.48 7.02 13.52
N ALA A 51 1.60 7.66 13.83
CA ALA A 51 2.10 8.79 13.05
C ALA A 51 2.98 8.27 11.92
N ILE A 52 2.77 8.77 10.71
CA ILE A 52 3.61 8.44 9.55
C ILE A 52 4.19 9.69 8.92
N GLU A 53 5.34 9.50 8.27
CA GLU A 53 5.84 10.43 7.26
C GLU A 53 5.76 9.73 5.90
N ALA A 54 5.18 10.41 4.91
CA ALA A 54 4.99 9.84 3.59
C ALA A 54 5.11 10.87 2.49
N GLN A 55 5.57 10.43 1.32
CA GLN A 55 5.57 11.22 0.10
C GLN A 55 4.33 10.88 -0.75
N ILE A 56 3.64 11.90 -1.26
CA ILE A 56 2.54 11.71 -2.21
C ILE A 56 3.13 11.34 -3.57
N ILE A 57 2.71 10.21 -4.16
CA ILE A 57 3.16 9.77 -5.48
C ILE A 57 1.96 9.54 -6.42
N ASP A 58 2.16 9.77 -7.71
CA ASP A 58 1.14 9.47 -8.74
C ASP A 58 1.21 7.99 -9.13
N GLY A 59 0.12 7.26 -8.90
CA GLY A 59 0.01 5.83 -9.20
C GLY A 59 0.18 5.50 -10.67
N ASN A 60 0.00 6.47 -11.58
CA ASN A 60 0.29 6.29 -13.01
C ASN A 60 1.79 6.02 -13.26
N THR A 61 2.68 6.53 -12.41
CA THR A 61 4.14 6.34 -12.56
C THR A 61 4.59 4.91 -12.29
N LEU A 62 3.79 4.13 -11.55
CA LEU A 62 4.10 2.74 -11.19
C LEU A 62 3.79 1.75 -12.31
N ARG A 63 3.11 2.18 -13.39
CA ARG A 63 2.70 1.33 -14.54
C ARG A 63 1.91 0.08 -14.15
N LYS A 64 1.20 0.12 -13.01
CA LYS A 64 0.28 -0.95 -12.57
C LYS A 64 -1.16 -0.53 -12.86
N LYS A 65 -1.92 -1.39 -13.55
CA LYS A 65 -3.34 -1.13 -13.88
C LYS A 65 -4.15 -0.76 -12.64
N SER A 66 -3.89 -1.44 -11.52
CA SER A 66 -4.60 -1.22 -10.26
C SER A 66 -4.34 0.14 -9.60
N THR A 67 -3.30 0.88 -10.01
CA THR A 67 -2.96 2.18 -9.41
C THR A 67 -3.21 3.36 -10.36
N VAL A 68 -3.74 3.09 -11.56
CA VAL A 68 -4.09 4.13 -12.53
C VAL A 68 -5.12 5.08 -11.92
N SER A 69 -4.93 6.38 -12.17
CA SER A 69 -5.82 7.46 -11.70
C SER A 69 -5.92 7.62 -10.18
N THR A 70 -4.99 7.03 -9.43
CA THR A 70 -4.91 7.16 -7.97
C THR A 70 -3.61 7.83 -7.54
N TYR A 71 -3.64 8.48 -6.38
CA TYR A 71 -2.44 8.88 -5.65
C TYR A 71 -2.19 7.89 -4.52
N LEU A 72 -0.93 7.66 -4.19
CA LEU A 72 -0.50 6.78 -3.12
C LEU A 72 0.35 7.56 -2.13
N LEU A 73 0.43 7.03 -0.90
CA LEU A 73 1.40 7.46 0.10
C LEU A 73 2.58 6.50 0.06
N ARG A 74 3.76 7.00 -0.30
CA ARG A 74 5.03 6.30 -0.11
C ARG A 74 5.51 6.56 1.31
N VAL A 75 5.19 5.64 2.21
CA VAL A 75 5.52 5.75 3.63
C VAL A 75 7.01 5.49 3.83
N THR A 76 7.69 6.41 4.52
CA THR A 76 9.12 6.37 4.83
C THR A 76 9.39 6.18 6.32
N HIS A 77 8.52 6.73 7.18
CA HIS A 77 8.64 6.62 8.64
C HIS A 77 7.30 6.21 9.27
N VAL A 78 7.39 5.46 10.38
CA VAL A 78 6.29 5.09 11.27
C VAL A 78 6.72 5.39 12.70
N ASP A 79 5.96 6.21 13.42
CA ASP A 79 6.24 6.70 14.77
C ASP A 79 7.68 7.24 14.92
N GLY A 80 8.14 8.00 13.92
CA GLY A 80 9.48 8.57 13.86
C GLY A 80 10.59 7.58 13.48
N GLN A 81 10.31 6.28 13.39
CA GLN A 81 11.27 5.27 12.97
C GLN A 81 11.25 5.09 11.46
N LYS A 82 12.43 5.11 10.84
CA LYS A 82 12.59 4.89 9.40
C LYS A 82 12.31 3.43 9.07
N LEU A 83 11.47 3.18 8.08
CA LEU A 83 11.24 1.83 7.57
C LEU A 83 12.47 1.32 6.81
N GLU A 84 12.81 0.04 7.00
CA GLU A 84 13.87 -0.63 6.22
C GLU A 84 13.60 -0.54 4.71
N ARG A 85 12.32 -0.67 4.35
CA ARG A 85 11.84 -0.53 2.98
C ARG A 85 10.59 0.33 2.96
N THR A 86 10.57 1.32 2.08
CA THR A 86 9.40 2.17 1.86
C THR A 86 8.20 1.36 1.36
N ARG A 87 7.00 1.79 1.73
CA ARG A 87 5.74 1.13 1.36
C ARG A 87 4.84 2.09 0.61
N ASP A 88 4.46 1.72 -0.61
CA ASP A 88 3.47 2.46 -1.39
C ASP A 88 2.07 1.96 -1.01
N MET A 89 1.26 2.83 -0.42
CA MET A 89 -0.06 2.48 0.12
C MET A 89 -1.16 3.35 -0.47
N ARG A 90 -2.27 2.71 -0.83
CA ARG A 90 -3.52 3.43 -1.08
C ARG A 90 -3.99 4.04 0.24
N PHE A 91 -4.70 5.16 0.15
CA PHE A 91 -5.25 5.79 1.32
C PHE A 91 -6.66 6.34 1.05
N GLY A 92 -7.44 6.45 2.12
CA GLY A 92 -8.65 7.25 2.16
C GLY A 92 -8.54 8.29 3.27
N VAL A 93 -9.25 9.40 3.13
CA VAL A 93 -9.35 10.40 4.20
C VAL A 93 -10.67 10.14 4.94
N PHE A 94 -10.60 10.02 6.26
CA PHE A 94 -11.76 9.66 7.07
C PHE A 94 -12.63 10.89 7.37
N PRO A 95 -13.93 10.91 7.00
CA PRO A 95 -14.77 12.12 7.00
C PRO A 95 -15.21 12.62 8.38
N LEU A 96 -14.86 11.93 9.47
CA LEU A 96 -15.29 12.31 10.82
C LEU A 96 -14.36 13.29 11.54
N SER A 97 -13.25 13.73 10.92
CA SER A 97 -12.47 14.83 11.49
C SER A 97 -13.18 16.16 11.24
N PHE A 98 -13.48 16.91 12.30
CA PHE A 98 -14.09 18.25 12.21
C PHE A 98 -13.27 19.24 11.37
N ASP A 99 -12.00 18.92 11.11
CA ASP A 99 -11.08 19.68 10.25
C ASP A 99 -10.94 19.10 8.82
N PHE A 100 -11.90 18.29 8.34
CA PHE A 100 -11.81 17.69 7.01
C PHE A 100 -11.60 18.71 5.89
N GLN A 101 -12.17 19.92 6.03
CA GLN A 101 -11.98 21.03 5.10
C GLN A 101 -10.53 21.52 5.00
N LYS A 102 -9.69 21.21 5.99
CA LYS A 102 -8.29 21.63 6.05
C LYS A 102 -7.30 20.59 5.57
N MET A 103 -7.73 19.40 5.16
CA MET A 103 -6.80 18.37 4.72
C MET A 103 -6.62 18.42 3.21
N PRO A 104 -5.51 18.97 2.67
CA PRO A 104 -5.29 19.10 1.23
C PRO A 104 -4.82 17.76 0.64
N LEU A 105 -5.54 16.67 0.91
CA LEU A 105 -5.21 15.33 0.45
C LEU A 105 -6.32 14.77 -0.42
N ALA A 106 -5.93 14.32 -1.60
CA ALA A 106 -6.77 13.60 -2.54
C ALA A 106 -6.13 12.25 -2.90
N SER A 107 -6.88 11.17 -2.75
CA SER A 107 -6.43 9.81 -3.08
C SER A 107 -6.65 9.44 -4.56
N THR A 108 -7.39 10.26 -5.31
CA THR A 108 -7.69 10.03 -6.73
C THR A 108 -7.46 11.30 -7.56
N HIS A 109 -7.26 11.14 -8.88
CA HIS A 109 -7.13 12.29 -9.79
C HIS A 109 -8.41 13.13 -9.83
N SER A 110 -9.58 12.50 -9.78
CA SER A 110 -10.86 13.21 -9.69
C SER A 110 -11.03 13.93 -8.36
N GLY A 111 -10.66 13.29 -7.24
CA GLY A 111 -10.67 13.91 -5.91
C GLY A 111 -9.73 15.11 -5.85
N PHE A 112 -8.59 15.06 -6.53
CA PHE A 112 -7.65 16.18 -6.58
C PHE A 112 -8.23 17.36 -7.37
N ASN A 113 -8.89 17.10 -8.50
CA ASN A 113 -9.56 18.16 -9.25
C ASN A 113 -10.67 18.81 -8.41
N LYS A 114 -11.46 18.00 -7.68
CA LYS A 114 -12.48 18.49 -6.77
C LYS A 114 -11.89 19.35 -5.65
N LEU A 115 -10.78 18.89 -5.04
CA LEU A 115 -10.05 19.65 -4.04
C LEU A 115 -9.57 21.01 -4.59
N LEU A 116 -9.02 21.03 -5.80
CA LEU A 116 -8.63 22.28 -6.45
C LEU A 116 -9.84 23.20 -6.69
N ASP A 117 -10.99 22.67 -7.07
CA ASP A 117 -12.20 23.46 -7.29
C ASP A 117 -12.76 24.03 -5.98
N GLU A 118 -12.62 23.31 -4.87
CA GLU A 118 -13.07 23.75 -3.54
C GLU A 118 -12.19 24.89 -2.98
N ILE A 119 -10.88 24.87 -3.25
CA ILE A 119 -9.94 25.87 -2.70
C ILE A 119 -9.77 27.12 -3.59
N ASN A 120 -10.12 27.05 -4.88
CA ASN A 120 -9.97 28.17 -5.81
C ASN A 120 -11.32 28.85 -6.06
N THR A 121 -11.36 30.18 -5.96
CA THR A 121 -12.57 30.97 -6.21
C THR A 121 -12.95 31.02 -7.69
N GLN A 122 -12.03 30.71 -8.59
CA GLN A 122 -12.25 30.67 -10.03
C GLN A 122 -11.87 29.28 -10.60
N PRO A 123 -12.59 28.79 -11.63
CA PRO A 123 -12.25 27.53 -12.27
C PRO A 123 -10.85 27.54 -12.89
N LEU A 124 -10.02 26.58 -12.50
CA LEU A 124 -8.68 26.43 -13.08
C LEU A 124 -8.72 25.81 -14.48
N THR A 125 -7.91 26.35 -15.38
CA THR A 125 -7.63 25.76 -16.69
C THR A 125 -6.90 24.42 -16.58
N LYS A 126 -6.94 23.61 -17.64
CA LYS A 126 -6.20 22.34 -17.70
C LYS A 126 -4.70 22.51 -17.44
N ARG A 127 -4.09 23.59 -17.95
CA ARG A 127 -2.65 23.87 -17.78
C ARG A 127 -2.34 24.18 -16.31
N GLU A 128 -3.15 25.00 -15.65
CA GLU A 128 -2.96 25.33 -14.23
C GLU A 128 -3.13 24.10 -13.34
N ARG A 129 -4.09 23.22 -13.63
CA ARG A 129 -4.24 21.95 -12.90
C ARG A 129 -3.04 21.03 -13.04
N ILE A 130 -2.43 20.98 -14.22
CA ILE A 130 -1.18 20.23 -14.45
C ILE A 130 -0.06 20.82 -13.59
N GLU A 131 0.05 22.14 -13.49
CA GLU A 131 1.07 22.78 -12.67
C GLU A 131 0.85 22.51 -11.18
N LYS A 132 -0.37 22.72 -10.68
CA LYS A 132 -0.74 22.39 -9.29
C LYS A 132 -0.52 20.93 -8.94
N LYS A 133 -0.70 20.02 -9.89
CA LYS A 133 -0.41 18.60 -9.69
C LYS A 133 1.08 18.35 -9.44
N LYS A 134 1.99 19.11 -10.07
CA LYS A 134 3.43 18.99 -9.82
C LYS A 134 3.78 19.41 -8.40
N ASP A 135 3.12 20.43 -7.88
CA ASP A 135 3.29 20.85 -6.48
C ASP A 135 2.76 19.79 -5.51
N TYR A 136 1.66 19.12 -5.88
CA TYR A 136 1.04 18.08 -5.06
C TYR A 136 1.87 16.78 -5.02
N VAL A 137 2.31 16.29 -6.19
CA VAL A 137 3.10 15.06 -6.29
C VAL A 137 4.54 15.33 -5.84
N GLY A 138 5.05 14.50 -4.94
CA GLY A 138 6.37 14.65 -4.34
C GLY A 138 6.36 15.39 -3.01
N THR A 139 5.24 16.04 -2.64
CA THR A 139 5.06 16.65 -1.32
C THR A 139 5.18 15.58 -0.23
N VAL A 140 5.95 15.91 0.81
CA VAL A 140 6.07 15.10 2.03
C VAL A 140 5.04 15.60 3.03
N VAL A 141 4.29 14.65 3.59
CA VAL A 141 3.25 14.92 4.59
C VAL A 141 3.50 14.07 5.83
N LYS A 142 3.16 14.63 6.99
CA LYS A 142 3.12 13.91 8.26
C LYS A 142 1.67 13.74 8.68
N LEU A 143 1.26 12.50 8.95
CA LEU A 143 -0.14 12.13 9.11
C LEU A 143 -0.32 11.23 10.33
N TRP A 144 -1.42 11.45 11.05
CA TRP A 144 -1.99 10.42 11.92
C TRP A 144 -2.93 9.56 11.08
N CYS A 145 -2.73 8.25 11.11
CA CYS A 145 -3.53 7.29 10.37
C CYS A 145 -3.54 5.92 11.06
N TYR A 146 -4.35 4.99 10.55
CA TYR A 146 -4.19 3.57 10.83
C TYR A 146 -4.28 2.75 9.56
N GLU A 147 -3.62 1.59 9.56
CA GLU A 147 -3.74 0.61 8.47
C GLU A 147 -5.01 -0.23 8.67
N THR A 148 -5.75 -0.45 7.58
CA THR A 148 -6.91 -1.34 7.52
C THR A 148 -6.87 -2.10 6.19
N GLY A 149 -7.83 -2.98 5.92
CA GLY A 149 -7.90 -3.68 4.65
C GLY A 149 -9.13 -4.58 4.55
N GLY A 150 -9.19 -5.30 3.44
CA GLY A 150 -10.19 -6.32 3.19
C GLY A 150 -9.76 -7.21 2.03
N TYR A 151 -10.40 -8.38 1.92
CA TYR A 151 -10.18 -9.26 0.77
C TYR A 151 -10.87 -8.70 -0.48
N VAL A 152 -10.19 -8.79 -1.62
CA VAL A 152 -10.64 -8.32 -2.94
C VAL A 152 -10.18 -9.30 -4.01
N GLY A 153 -10.76 -9.18 -5.20
CA GLY A 153 -10.39 -9.99 -6.38
C GLY A 153 -11.30 -11.20 -6.59
N THR A 154 -10.87 -12.07 -7.50
CA THR A 154 -11.65 -13.24 -7.95
C THR A 154 -11.25 -14.48 -7.17
N PRO A 155 -12.19 -15.18 -6.49
CA PRO A 155 -11.92 -16.46 -5.83
C PRO A 155 -11.46 -17.55 -6.79
N ASP A 156 -10.62 -18.47 -6.31
CA ASP A 156 -10.02 -19.54 -7.16
C ASP A 156 -11.02 -20.66 -7.52
N ASN A 157 -12.10 -20.81 -6.74
CA ASN A 157 -13.07 -21.89 -6.82
C ASN A 157 -14.47 -21.39 -7.21
N LEU A 158 -14.56 -20.59 -8.27
CA LEU A 158 -15.84 -20.14 -8.82
C LEU A 158 -16.61 -21.32 -9.47
N PRO A 159 -17.94 -21.39 -9.28
CA PRO A 159 -18.80 -22.33 -10.01
C PRO A 159 -18.64 -22.25 -11.53
N GLU A 160 -18.86 -23.37 -12.20
CA GLU A 160 -18.91 -23.43 -13.66
C GLU A 160 -19.96 -22.46 -14.24
N GLY A 161 -19.66 -21.89 -15.41
CA GLY A 161 -20.56 -20.95 -16.09
C GLY A 161 -20.49 -19.50 -15.59
N ILE A 162 -19.81 -19.23 -14.46
CA ILE A 162 -19.49 -17.85 -14.06
C ILE A 162 -18.26 -17.41 -14.86
N GLY A 163 -18.48 -16.55 -15.86
CA GLY A 163 -17.40 -15.99 -16.66
C GLY A 163 -16.36 -15.30 -15.78
N GLY A 164 -15.09 -15.69 -15.94
CA GLY A 164 -13.99 -15.03 -15.24
C GLY A 164 -13.92 -13.55 -15.62
N TRP A 165 -13.91 -12.67 -14.63
CA TRP A 165 -13.70 -11.24 -14.84
C TRP A 165 -12.18 -10.99 -14.85
N PRO A 166 -11.67 -10.07 -15.70
CA PRO A 166 -10.25 -9.73 -15.74
C PRO A 166 -9.88 -8.86 -14.53
N ASP A 167 -9.97 -9.45 -13.35
CA ASP A 167 -9.57 -8.88 -12.07
C ASP A 167 -8.35 -9.64 -11.51
N THR A 168 -7.76 -9.13 -10.44
CA THR A 168 -6.67 -9.80 -9.71
C THR A 168 -7.18 -11.02 -8.96
N GLY A 169 -6.32 -12.02 -8.72
CA GLY A 169 -6.65 -13.16 -7.85
C GLY A 169 -7.05 -12.72 -6.44
N PHE A 170 -7.81 -13.53 -5.72
CA PHE A 170 -8.34 -13.20 -4.39
C PHE A 170 -7.23 -13.00 -3.36
N HIS A 171 -7.13 -11.80 -2.77
CA HIS A 171 -6.09 -11.49 -1.78
C HIS A 171 -6.51 -10.36 -0.84
N PHE A 172 -5.85 -10.28 0.31
CA PHE A 172 -6.03 -9.18 1.25
C PHE A 172 -5.36 -7.90 0.72
N SER A 173 -6.12 -6.81 0.64
CA SER A 173 -5.66 -5.51 0.12
C SER A 173 -5.66 -4.45 1.23
N PRO A 174 -4.48 -4.14 1.80
CA PRO A 174 -4.39 -3.11 2.83
C PRO A 174 -4.41 -1.70 2.25
N ARG A 175 -4.89 -0.76 3.06
CA ARG A 175 -4.96 0.68 2.79
C ARG A 175 -4.81 1.46 4.09
N LEU A 176 -4.42 2.74 3.97
CA LEU A 176 -4.40 3.68 5.08
C LEU A 176 -5.75 4.42 5.19
N LEU A 177 -6.21 4.63 6.42
CA LEU A 177 -7.23 5.62 6.72
C LEU A 177 -6.58 6.79 7.46
N VAL A 178 -6.54 7.94 6.79
CA VAL A 178 -5.93 9.17 7.31
C VAL A 178 -6.94 9.87 8.22
N LEU A 179 -6.48 10.19 9.44
CA LEU A 179 -7.26 10.83 10.49
C LEU A 179 -7.04 12.34 10.50
N LYS A 180 -5.78 12.79 10.55
CA LYS A 180 -5.38 14.20 10.59
C LYS A 180 -3.93 14.42 10.14
N LEU A 181 -3.57 15.67 9.90
CA LEU A 181 -2.17 16.10 9.80
C LEU A 181 -1.50 16.04 11.18
N VAL A 182 -0.19 15.78 11.19
CA VAL A 182 0.67 16.01 12.36
C VAL A 182 1.22 17.43 12.22
N GLU A 183 1.06 18.25 13.26
CA GLU A 183 1.63 19.60 13.35
C GLU A 183 3.16 19.57 13.47
#